data_AF-A0A529WW39-F1
#
_entry.id   AF-A0A529WW39-F1
#
_cell.length_a   1.000
_cell.length_b   1.000
_cell.length_c   1.000
_cell.angle_alpha   90.00
_cell.angle_beta   90.00
_cell.angle_gamma   90.00
#
_symmetry.space_group_name_H-M   'P 1'
#
loop_
_entity.id
_entity.type
_entity.pdbx_description
1 polymer ?
#
loop_
_entity_poly.entity_id
_entity_poly.type
_entity_poly.pdbx_seq_one_letter_code
_entity_poly.pdbx_strand_id
1 'polypeptide(L)' 'RFCLVSFTSDWLFPTEESRSIVHALNAAGASVSFVEIETDRGHDAFLLDEPELFAAINGFIGSAARARGLSL' A
#
# COMPACT_ATOMS: atom_id res chain seq x y z
N ARG A 1 -5.91 10.87 -1.54
CA ARG A 1 -4.60 10.21 -1.70
C ARG A 1 -4.79 8.80 -1.17
N PHE A 2 -4.38 7.79 -1.91
CA PHE A 2 -4.57 6.38 -1.58
C PHE A 2 -3.22 5.67 -1.53
N CYS A 3 -3.06 4.73 -0.62
CA CYS A 3 -1.92 3.83 -0.52
C CYS A 3 -2.46 2.42 -0.57
N LEU A 4 -2.11 1.66 -1.61
CA LEU A 4 -2.46 0.26 -1.75
C LEU A 4 -1.20 -0.58 -1.58
N VAL A 5 -1.30 -1.62 -0.78
CA VAL A 5 -0.23 -2.59 -0.54
C VAL A 5 -0.82 -3.98 -0.76
N SER A 6 -0.10 -4.82 -1.48
CA SER A 6 -0.42 -6.25 -1.63
C SER A 6 0.76 -7.11 -1.21
N PHE A 7 0.51 -8.39 -0.93
CA PHE A 7 1.54 -9.36 -0.59
C PHE A 7 1.55 -10.47 -1.63
N THR A 8 2.73 -10.85 -2.14
CA THR A 8 2.85 -11.82 -3.25
C THR A 8 2.28 -13.20 -2.92
N SER A 9 2.27 -13.59 -1.64
CA SER A 9 1.72 -14.85 -1.15
C SER A 9 0.27 -14.77 -0.66
N ASP A 10 -0.38 -13.61 -0.73
CA ASP A 10 -1.80 -13.50 -0.36
C ASP A 10 -2.67 -14.19 -1.43
N TRP A 11 -3.23 -15.32 -1.04
CA TRP A 11 -4.16 -16.12 -1.83
C TRP A 11 -5.62 -15.73 -1.61
N LEU A 12 -5.94 -15.02 -0.52
CA LEU A 12 -7.28 -14.57 -0.17
C LEU A 12 -7.62 -13.25 -0.88
N PHE A 13 -6.65 -12.36 -1.00
CA PHE A 13 -6.74 -11.10 -1.75
C PHE A 13 -5.54 -10.93 -2.70
N PRO A 14 -5.54 -11.61 -3.85
CA PRO A 14 -4.41 -11.60 -4.77
C PRO A 14 -4.04 -10.20 -5.27
N THR A 15 -2.76 -9.99 -5.59
CA THR A 15 -2.26 -8.69 -6.10
C THR A 15 -3.05 -8.16 -7.31
N GLU A 16 -3.55 -9.04 -8.18
CA GLU A 16 -4.34 -8.63 -9.36
C GLU A 16 -5.59 -7.82 -8.99
N GLU A 17 -6.25 -8.16 -7.87
CA GLU A 17 -7.40 -7.41 -7.37
C GLU A 17 -6.98 -6.02 -6.88
N SER A 18 -5.85 -5.92 -6.18
CA SER A 18 -5.25 -4.64 -5.80
C SER A 18 -4.89 -3.79 -7.02
N ARG A 19 -4.31 -4.39 -8.08
CA ARG A 19 -4.01 -3.69 -9.34
C ARG A 19 -5.29 -3.17 -10.01
N SER A 20 -6.39 -3.92 -9.93
CA SER A 20 -7.69 -3.47 -10.44
C SER A 20 -8.19 -2.22 -9.72
N ILE A 21 -8.03 -2.15 -8.39
CA ILE A 21 -8.36 -0.95 -7.60
C ILE A 21 -7.44 0.22 -7.97
N VAL A 22 -6.14 -0.01 -8.14
CA VAL A 22 -5.17 1.01 -8.58
C VAL A 22 -5.56 1.59 -9.93
N HIS A 23 -5.92 0.73 -10.90
CA HIS A 23 -6.39 1.17 -12.21
C HIS A 23 -7.66 2.01 -12.13
N ALA A 24 -8.64 1.61 -11.31
CA ALA A 24 -9.87 2.37 -11.10
C ALA A 24 -9.59 3.75 -10.46
N LEU A 25 -8.72 3.81 -9.45
CA LEU A 25 -8.32 5.07 -8.82
C LEU A 25 -7.58 6.00 -9.79
N ASN A 26 -6.65 5.46 -10.59
CA ASN A 26 -5.96 6.22 -11.62
C ASN A 26 -6.94 6.76 -12.68
N ALA A 27 -7.88 5.93 -13.15
CA ALA A 27 -8.89 6.34 -14.12
C ALA A 27 -9.81 7.45 -13.58
N ALA A 28 -10.06 7.48 -12.27
CA ALA A 28 -10.81 8.55 -11.60
C ALA A 28 -9.99 9.82 -11.31
N GLY A 29 -8.72 9.89 -11.75
CA GLY A 29 -7.83 11.02 -11.47
C GLY A 29 -7.39 11.12 -10.00
N ALA A 30 -7.55 10.05 -9.22
CA ALA A 30 -7.11 10.02 -7.83
C ALA A 30 -5.61 9.78 -7.72
N SER A 31 -4.95 10.50 -6.81
CA SER A 31 -3.56 10.21 -6.44
C SER A 31 -3.49 8.90 -5.65
N VAL A 32 -2.91 7.87 -6.26
CA VAL A 32 -2.69 6.53 -5.70
C VAL A 32 -1.22 6.15 -5.74
N SER A 33 -0.74 5.49 -4.69
CA SER A 33 0.55 4.80 -4.63
C SER A 33 0.30 3.32 -4.44
N PHE A 34 1.08 2.47 -5.11
CA PHE A 34 0.96 1.02 -5.05
C PHE A 34 2.33 0.38 -4.83
N VAL A 35 2.39 -0.60 -3.94
CA VAL A 35 3.55 -1.47 -3.73
C VAL A 35 3.07 -2.90 -3.53
N GLU A 36 3.78 -3.84 -4.16
CA GLU A 36 3.63 -5.27 -3.94
C GLU A 36 4.84 -5.73 -3.13
N ILE A 37 4.58 -6.33 -1.97
CA ILE A 37 5.59 -6.79 -1.02
C ILE A 37 5.79 -8.28 -1.21
N GLU A 38 7.04 -8.69 -1.41
CA GLU A 38 7.40 -10.09 -1.47
C GLU A 38 7.50 -10.66 -0.06
N THR A 39 6.64 -11.61 0.28
CA THR A 39 6.62 -12.27 1.60
C THR A 39 6.02 -13.66 1.47
N ASP A 40 6.33 -14.57 2.39
CA ASP A 40 5.76 -15.91 2.51
C ASP A 40 4.65 -16.01 3.58
N ARG A 41 4.26 -14.87 4.16
CA ARG A 41 3.34 -14.79 5.30
C ARG A 41 1.86 -14.74 4.94
N GLY A 42 1.54 -14.71 3.64
CA GLY A 42 0.17 -14.71 3.14
C GLY A 42 -0.61 -13.46 3.53
N HIS A 43 -1.92 -13.62 3.69
CA HIS A 43 -2.82 -12.51 3.98
C HIS A 43 -2.45 -11.76 5.27
N ASP A 44 -2.17 -12.48 6.35
CA ASP A 44 -1.93 -11.88 7.66
C ASP A 44 -0.57 -11.19 7.77
N ALA A 45 0.21 -11.09 6.69
CA ALA A 45 1.48 -10.34 6.65
C ALA A 45 1.33 -8.91 7.19
N PHE A 46 0.17 -8.26 6.98
CA PHE A 46 -0.07 -6.92 7.52
C PHE A 46 -0.14 -6.83 9.05
N LEU A 47 -0.29 -7.97 9.74
CA LEU A 47 -0.28 -8.07 11.20
C LEU A 47 1.10 -8.46 11.76
N LEU A 48 2.06 -8.78 10.89
CA LEU A 48 3.38 -9.28 11.26
C LEU A 48 4.45 -8.20 11.12
N ASP A 49 5.67 -8.57 11.46
CA ASP A 49 6.84 -7.72 11.25
C ASP A 49 7.25 -7.74 9.77
N GLU A 50 6.70 -6.79 9.01
CA GLU A 50 6.98 -6.57 7.60
C GLU A 50 7.65 -5.18 7.41
N PRO A 51 8.98 -5.08 7.43
CA PRO A 51 9.69 -3.80 7.37
C PRO A 51 9.34 -2.96 6.13
N GLU A 52 9.13 -3.62 4.99
CA GLU A 52 8.74 -2.96 3.74
C GLU A 52 7.35 -2.33 3.82
N LEU A 53 6.41 -3.00 4.50
CA LEU A 53 5.07 -2.47 4.76
C LEU A 53 5.15 -1.21 5.63
N PHE A 54 5.88 -1.29 6.75
CA PHE A 54 6.03 -0.15 7.65
C PHE A 54 6.74 1.02 6.96
N ALA A 55 7.78 0.76 6.16
CA ALA A 55 8.46 1.79 5.39
C ALA A 55 7.51 2.48 4.38
N ALA A 56 6.69 1.70 3.65
CA ALA A 56 5.72 2.23 2.70
C ALA A 56 4.65 3.10 3.38
N ILE A 57 4.07 2.62 4.49
CA ILE A 57 3.05 3.34 5.26
C ILE A 57 3.63 4.63 5.85
N ASN A 58 4.80 4.56 6.48
CA ASN A 58 5.46 5.73 7.07
C ASN A 58 5.80 6.78 6.00
N GLY A 59 6.34 6.35 4.85
CA GLY A 59 6.61 7.23 3.71
C GLY A 59 5.33 7.92 3.20
N PHE A 60 4.25 7.16 3.03
CA PHE A 60 2.97 7.68 2.57
C PHE A 60 2.38 8.71 3.55
N ILE A 61 2.25 8.34 4.84
CA ILE A 61 1.70 9.21 5.89
C ILE A 61 2.57 10.46 6.06
N GLY A 62 3.90 10.30 6.16
CA GLY A 62 4.83 11.42 6.29
C GLY A 62 4.74 12.38 5.10
N SER A 63 4.59 11.88 3.88
CA SER A 63 4.37 12.74 2.70
C SER A 63 3.02 13.45 2.73
N ALA A 64 1.98 12.84 3.32
CA ALA A 64 0.66 13.42 3.46
C ALA A 64 0.60 14.49 4.56
N ALA A 65 1.39 14.31 5.62
CA ALA A 65 1.58 15.26 6.71
C ALA A 65 2.37 16.49 6.25
N ARG A 66 3.51 16.30 5.55
CA ARG A 66 4.28 17.40 4.96
C ARG A 66 3.46 18.25 4.00
N ALA A 67 2.63 17.61 3.16
CA ALA A 67 1.73 18.33 2.25
C ALA A 67 0.66 19.17 2.99
N ARG A 68 0.45 18.94 4.28
CA ARG A 68 -0.45 19.72 5.15
C ARG A 68 0.29 20.64 6.13
N GLY A 69 1.60 20.78 6.00
CA GLY A 69 2.41 21.60 6.91
C GLY A 69 2.60 21.02 8.30
N LEU A 70 2.38 19.71 8.49
CA LEU A 70 2.60 19.02 9.76
C LEU A 70 4.03 18.44 9.80
N SER A 71 4.71 18.60 10.95
CA SER A 71 5.98 17.92 11.25
C SER A 71 5.69 16.60 11.97
N LEU A 72 5.68 15.50 11.21
CA LEU A 72 5.75 14.13 11.71
C LEU A 72 7.14 13.55 11.40
#